data_AF-A0A954FDY8-F1
#
_entry.id   AF-A0A954FDY8-F1
#
_cell.length_a   1.000
_cell.length_b   1.000
_cell.length_c   1.000
_cell.angle_alpha   90.00
_cell.angle_beta   90.00
_cell.angle_gamma   90.00
#
_symmetry.space_group_name_H-M   'P 1'
#
loop_
_entity.id
_entity.type
_entity.pdbx_description
1 polymer ?
#
loop_
_entity_poly.entity_id
_entity_poly.type
_entity_poly.pdbx_seq_one_letter_code
_entity_poly.pdbx_strand_id
1 'polypeptide(L)'
;MSSQQSPVVIGIRLSIMMFLEFFVWGAWYVTVGNYMGANGMGDAIYWAYTVGPIAAILSPFILGMVADRFFSSERVLAVLMIIGGVALYIAPSVVGEGGAGSKTFILLLLLHMLCYMPTLGLTNTIAFSHLKNQEVWFPLVRVFGTFGWIAANILVSK
;
A
#
# COMPACT_ATOMS: atom_id res chain seq x y z
N MET A 1 -15.11 -24.35 -15.80
CA MET A 1 -16.26 -23.44 -15.98
C MET A 1 -16.25 -22.46 -14.81
N SER A 2 -15.63 -21.28 -14.98
CA SER A 2 -15.67 -20.23 -13.96
C SER A 2 -17.10 -19.70 -13.87
N SER A 3 -17.77 -19.90 -12.74
CA SER A 3 -19.05 -19.25 -12.44
C SER A 3 -18.91 -17.75 -12.68
N GLN A 4 -19.57 -17.21 -13.71
CA GLN A 4 -19.60 -15.77 -13.94
C GLN A 4 -20.28 -15.12 -12.73
N GLN A 5 -19.49 -14.51 -11.87
CA GLN A 5 -20.00 -13.77 -10.72
C GLN A 5 -20.80 -12.56 -11.21
N SER A 6 -21.88 -12.23 -10.50
CA SER A 6 -22.69 -11.05 -10.82
C SER A 6 -21.81 -9.79 -10.88
N PRO A 7 -22.01 -8.89 -11.87
CA PRO A 7 -21.25 -7.64 -11.99
C PRO A 7 -21.24 -6.81 -10.70
N VAL A 8 -22.32 -6.88 -9.92
CA VAL A 8 -22.43 -6.18 -8.62
C VAL A 8 -21.47 -6.77 -7.59
N VAL A 9 -21.34 -8.10 -7.53
CA VAL A 9 -20.45 -8.79 -6.59
C VAL A 9 -18.99 -8.47 -6.90
N ILE A 10 -18.63 -8.39 -8.19
CA ILE A 10 -17.29 -7.99 -8.63
C ILE A 10 -17.02 -6.54 -8.23
N GLY A 11 -17.96 -5.62 -8.49
CA GLY A 11 -17.83 -4.22 -8.10
C GLY A 11 -17.57 -4.04 -6.60
N ILE A 12 -18.33 -4.73 -5.75
CA ILE A 12 -18.13 -4.68 -4.29
C ILE A 12 -16.74 -5.20 -3.89
N ARG A 13 -16.28 -6.32 -4.46
CA ARG A 13 -14.94 -6.87 -4.16
C ARG A 13 -13.83 -5.91 -4.55
N LEU A 14 -13.93 -5.28 -5.72
CA LEU A 14 -12.94 -4.30 -6.17
C LEU A 14 -12.97 -3.02 -5.33
N SER A 15 -14.16 -2.56 -4.89
CA SER A 15 -14.29 -1.43 -3.98
C SER A 15 -13.65 -1.71 -2.62
N ILE A 16 -13.83 -2.92 -2.07
CA ILE A 16 -13.16 -3.35 -0.83
C ILE A 16 -11.64 -3.37 -1.02
N MET A 17 -11.15 -3.90 -2.15
CA MET A 17 -9.73 -3.89 -2.48
C MET A 17 -9.17 -2.46 -2.52
N MET A 18 -9.84 -1.53 -3.23
CA MET A 18 -9.43 -0.12 -3.28
C MET A 18 -9.46 0.55 -1.92
N PHE A 19 -10.48 0.28 -1.11
CA PHE A 19 -10.57 0.78 0.26
C PHE A 19 -9.36 0.34 1.09
N LEU A 20 -9.07 -0.96 1.11
CA LEU A 20 -7.99 -1.52 1.92
C LEU A 20 -6.60 -1.04 1.47
N GLU A 21 -6.37 -0.96 0.16
CA GLU A 21 -5.14 -0.41 -0.43
C GLU A 21 -4.80 0.95 0.20
N PHE A 22 -5.69 1.91 0.06
CA PHE A 22 -5.47 3.27 0.53
C PHE A 22 -5.64 3.44 2.05
N PHE A 23 -6.41 2.56 2.69
CA PHE A 23 -6.50 2.52 4.14
C PHE A 23 -5.14 2.19 4.75
N VAL A 24 -4.42 1.19 4.22
CA VAL A 24 -3.08 0.81 4.71
C VAL A 24 -2.14 2.01 4.61
N TRP A 25 -2.10 2.70 3.47
CA TRP A 25 -1.24 3.86 3.30
C TRP A 25 -1.61 5.01 4.25
N GLY A 26 -2.90 5.32 4.37
CA GLY A 26 -3.38 6.35 5.28
C GLY A 26 -3.15 6.04 6.76
N ALA A 27 -3.08 4.77 7.14
CA ALA A 27 -2.98 4.34 8.55
C ALA A 27 -1.63 4.65 9.20
N TRP A 28 -0.58 4.89 8.41
CA TRP A 28 0.76 5.12 8.96
C TRP A 28 1.48 6.34 8.38
N TYR A 29 1.24 6.69 7.10
CA TYR A 29 2.09 7.66 6.40
C TYR A 29 2.03 9.08 6.97
N VAL A 30 0.85 9.51 7.42
CA VAL A 30 0.68 10.86 7.99
C VAL A 30 1.19 10.92 9.43
N THR A 31 1.11 9.81 10.17
CA THR A 31 1.44 9.75 11.60
C THR A 31 2.89 9.32 11.88
N VAL A 32 3.61 8.78 10.89
CA VAL A 32 4.99 8.31 11.06
C VAL A 32 5.94 9.41 11.52
N GLY A 33 5.78 10.64 11.03
CA GLY A 33 6.59 11.79 11.47
C GLY A 33 6.41 12.09 12.96
N ASN A 34 5.16 12.08 13.44
CA ASN A 34 4.84 12.27 14.86
C ASN A 34 5.44 11.14 15.71
N TYR A 35 5.27 9.89 15.26
CA TYR A 35 5.86 8.73 15.93
C TYR A 35 7.38 8.83 16.02
N MET A 36 8.05 9.19 14.91
CA MET A 36 9.50 9.36 14.89
C MET A 36 9.98 10.49 15.80
N GLY A 37 9.29 11.63 15.81
CA GLY A 37 9.60 12.74 16.72
C GLY A 37 9.50 12.33 18.19
N ALA A 38 8.43 11.62 18.55
CA ALA A 38 8.22 11.14 19.92
C ALA A 38 9.24 10.08 20.38
N ASN A 39 9.89 9.38 19.46
CA ASN A 39 10.84 8.30 19.75
C ASN A 39 12.31 8.71 19.50
N GLY A 40 12.62 10.01 19.48
CA GLY A 40 14.00 10.51 19.35
C GLY A 40 14.59 10.36 17.95
N MET A 41 13.75 10.16 16.92
CA MET A 41 14.16 10.01 15.51
C MET A 41 13.83 11.25 14.67
N GLY A 42 13.61 12.42 15.30
CA GLY A 42 13.19 13.66 14.65
C GLY A 42 14.08 14.08 13.47
N ASP A 43 15.40 14.00 13.64
CA ASP A 43 16.37 14.35 12.60
C ASP A 43 16.35 13.42 11.39
N ALA A 44 15.68 12.26 11.48
CA ALA A 44 15.64 11.27 10.40
C ALA A 44 14.28 11.21 9.69
N ILE A 45 13.30 12.05 10.07
CA ILE A 45 11.94 12.04 9.50
C ILE A 45 11.96 12.18 7.97
N TYR A 46 12.85 13.01 7.43
CA TYR A 46 12.93 13.21 5.97
C TYR A 46 13.25 11.92 5.21
N TRP A 47 14.01 10.99 5.81
CA TRP A 47 14.27 9.69 5.20
C TRP A 47 13.01 8.84 5.10
N ALA A 48 12.14 8.85 6.12
CA ALA A 48 10.89 8.11 6.08
C ALA A 48 9.95 8.59 4.95
N TYR A 49 9.97 9.87 4.60
CA TYR A 49 9.22 10.38 3.44
C TYR A 49 9.94 10.20 2.11
N THR A 50 11.25 9.95 2.12
CA THR A 50 12.05 9.68 0.91
C THR A 50 11.88 8.24 0.39
N VAL A 51 11.51 7.29 1.26
CA VAL A 51 11.36 5.88 0.85
C VAL A 51 10.27 5.68 -0.21
N GLY A 52 9.21 6.49 -0.19
CA GLY A 52 8.11 6.42 -1.15
C GLY A 52 8.58 6.71 -2.59
N PRO A 53 9.17 7.89 -2.87
CA PRO A 53 9.74 8.20 -4.18
C PRO A 53 10.75 7.17 -4.70
N ILE A 54 11.64 6.66 -3.83
CA ILE A 54 12.60 5.61 -4.22
C ILE A 54 11.85 4.36 -4.71
N ALA A 55 10.87 3.89 -3.93
CA ALA A 55 10.08 2.73 -4.29
C ALA A 55 9.22 2.96 -5.54
N ALA A 56 8.72 4.17 -5.75
CA ALA A 56 7.93 4.54 -6.93
C ALA A 56 8.77 4.46 -8.22
N ILE A 57 10.04 4.90 -8.18
CA ILE A 57 10.97 4.77 -9.31
C ILE A 57 11.25 3.30 -9.63
N LEU A 58 11.30 2.45 -8.60
CA LEU A 58 11.59 1.01 -8.74
C LEU A 58 10.35 0.16 -9.09
N SER A 59 9.15 0.68 -8.85
CA SER A 59 7.88 -0.02 -9.04
C SER A 59 7.67 -0.57 -10.47
N PRO A 60 7.94 0.19 -11.56
CA PRO A 60 7.79 -0.31 -12.93
C PRO A 60 8.64 -1.54 -13.23
N PHE A 61 9.79 -1.72 -12.57
CA PHE A 61 10.63 -2.90 -12.76
C PHE A 61 9.97 -4.15 -12.16
N ILE A 62 9.34 -4.02 -11.00
CA ILE A 62 8.60 -5.14 -10.36
C ILE A 62 7.38 -5.50 -11.22
N LEU A 63 6.63 -4.50 -11.69
CA LEU A 63 5.48 -4.70 -12.57
C LEU A 63 5.90 -5.36 -13.89
N GLY A 64 6.93 -4.83 -14.56
CA GLY A 64 7.41 -5.34 -15.85
C GLY A 64 8.11 -6.71 -15.79
N MET A 65 8.74 -7.07 -14.66
CA MET A 65 9.36 -8.39 -14.49
C MET A 65 8.40 -9.48 -14.03
N VAL A 66 7.43 -9.16 -13.15
CA VAL A 66 6.66 -10.17 -12.40
C VAL A 66 5.22 -10.31 -12.90
N ALA A 67 4.55 -9.21 -13.27
CA ALA A 67 3.11 -9.21 -13.55
C ALA A 67 2.78 -9.59 -15.01
N ASP A 68 3.64 -9.24 -15.96
CA ASP A 68 3.29 -9.35 -17.39
C ASP A 68 3.63 -10.69 -18.05
N ARG A 69 4.23 -11.66 -17.32
CA ARG A 69 4.72 -12.89 -17.99
C ARG A 69 4.57 -14.21 -17.24
N PHE A 70 4.42 -14.24 -15.91
CA PHE A 70 4.51 -15.51 -15.16
C PHE A 70 3.50 -15.74 -14.01
N PHE A 71 2.85 -14.71 -13.46
CA PHE A 71 1.96 -14.86 -12.30
C PHE A 71 0.66 -14.04 -12.42
N SER A 72 -0.43 -14.54 -11.82
CA SER A 72 -1.69 -13.80 -11.73
C SER A 72 -1.56 -12.58 -10.81
N SER A 73 -1.98 -11.41 -11.28
CA SER A 73 -1.85 -10.12 -10.58
C SER A 73 -2.37 -10.14 -9.14
N GLU A 74 -3.46 -10.86 -8.86
CA GLU A 74 -4.05 -10.97 -7.52
C GLU A 74 -3.13 -11.70 -6.53
N ARG A 75 -2.37 -12.70 -7.00
CA ARG A 75 -1.40 -13.42 -6.17
C ARG A 75 -0.18 -12.54 -5.87
N VAL A 76 0.29 -11.80 -6.87
CA VAL A 76 1.41 -10.86 -6.69
C VAL A 76 1.01 -9.77 -5.69
N LEU A 77 -0.18 -9.19 -5.85
CA LEU A 77 -0.75 -8.23 -4.91
C LEU A 77 -0.78 -8.77 -3.48
N ALA A 78 -1.29 -9.99 -3.28
CA ALA A 78 -1.38 -10.60 -1.96
C ALA A 78 0.00 -10.82 -1.32
N VAL A 79 0.98 -11.34 -2.08
CA VAL A 79 2.34 -11.58 -1.57
C VAL A 79 3.01 -10.26 -1.19
N LEU A 80 2.93 -9.23 -2.03
CA LEU A 80 3.51 -7.92 -1.75
C LEU A 80 2.88 -7.29 -0.51
N MET A 81 1.56 -7.34 -0.38
CA MET A 81 0.85 -6.81 0.80
C MET A 81 1.21 -7.55 2.09
N ILE A 82 1.39 -8.87 2.05
CA ILE A 82 1.82 -9.64 3.23
C ILE A 82 3.24 -9.26 3.62
N ILE A 83 4.19 -9.25 2.68
CA ILE A 83 5.59 -8.91 2.97
C ILE A 83 5.69 -7.47 3.49
N GLY A 84 5.05 -6.51 2.81
CA GLY A 84 5.02 -5.12 3.22
C GLY A 84 4.31 -4.90 4.56
N GLY A 85 3.22 -5.62 4.82
CA GLY A 85 2.49 -5.57 6.08
C GLY A 85 3.32 -6.12 7.26
N VAL A 86 4.04 -7.23 7.07
CA VAL A 86 4.95 -7.79 8.07
C VAL A 86 6.11 -6.82 8.36
N ALA A 87 6.71 -6.22 7.33
CA ALA A 87 7.77 -5.23 7.50
C ALA A 87 7.28 -4.03 8.34
N LEU A 88 6.08 -3.52 8.02
CA LEU A 88 5.47 -2.41 8.75
C LEU A 88 5.10 -2.79 10.19
N TYR A 89 4.61 -4.01 10.42
CA TYR A 89 4.28 -4.52 11.76
C TYR A 89 5.51 -4.64 12.67
N ILE A 90 6.65 -5.05 12.12
CA ILE A 90 7.91 -5.22 12.87
C ILE A 90 8.59 -3.87 13.12
N ALA A 91 8.38 -2.86 12.26
CA ALA A 91 9.12 -1.60 12.33
C ALA A 91 9.15 -0.94 13.73
N PRO A 92 8.04 -0.82 14.48
CA PRO A 92 8.09 -0.23 15.82
C PRO A 92 8.98 -1.00 16.81
N SER A 93 9.13 -2.32 16.66
CA SER A 93 9.89 -3.16 17.58
C SER A 93 11.40 -2.94 17.52
N VAL A 94 11.91 -2.38 16.42
CA VAL A 94 13.35 -2.12 16.24
C VAL A 94 13.78 -0.74 16.74
N VAL A 95 12.83 0.09 17.21
CA VAL A 95 13.11 1.42 17.75
C VAL A 95 13.71 1.26 19.15
N GLY A 96 15.03 1.39 19.24
CA GLY A 96 15.75 1.45 20.51
C GLY A 96 15.65 2.82 21.19
N GLU A 97 16.12 2.91 22.44
CA GLU A 97 16.18 4.16 23.20
C GLU A 97 16.88 5.29 22.43
N GLY A 98 16.33 6.50 22.52
CA GLY A 98 16.90 7.68 21.86
C GLY A 98 17.03 7.59 20.34
N GLY A 99 16.27 6.72 19.68
CA GLY A 99 16.30 6.57 18.22
C GLY A 99 17.45 5.73 17.68
N ALA A 100 18.13 4.93 18.52
CA ALA A 100 19.25 4.07 18.10
C ALA A 100 18.90 3.13 16.93
N GLY A 101 17.63 2.76 16.80
CA GLY A 101 17.09 1.91 15.73
C GLY A 101 16.65 2.62 14.45
N SER A 102 16.84 3.95 14.34
CA SER A 102 16.26 4.77 13.28
C SER A 102 16.59 4.28 11.86
N LYS A 103 17.84 3.85 11.62
CA LYS A 103 18.23 3.31 10.31
C LYS A 103 17.45 2.04 9.95
N THR A 104 17.34 1.09 10.88
CA THR A 104 16.61 -0.16 10.66
C THR A 104 15.12 0.09 10.48
N PHE A 105 14.55 1.01 11.25
CA PHE A 105 13.16 1.46 11.09
C PHE A 105 12.90 1.99 9.67
N ILE A 106 13.75 2.91 9.18
CA ILE A 106 13.66 3.46 7.82
C ILE A 106 13.81 2.37 6.75
N LEU A 107 14.73 1.42 6.93
CA LEU A 107 14.90 0.30 5.99
C LEU A 107 13.66 -0.61 5.94
N LEU A 108 12.97 -0.80 7.06
CA LEU A 108 11.70 -1.53 7.09
C LEU A 108 10.58 -0.76 6.41
N LEU A 109 10.53 0.57 6.56
CA LEU A 109 9.61 1.42 5.78
C LEU A 109 9.92 1.39 4.28
N LEU A 110 11.21 1.35 3.91
CA LEU A 110 11.63 1.18 2.53
C LEU A 110 11.19 -0.16 1.98
N LEU A 111 11.39 -1.26 2.71
CA LEU A 111 10.90 -2.58 2.33
C LEU A 111 9.38 -2.58 2.14
N HIS A 112 8.64 -1.99 3.08
CA HIS A 112 7.19 -1.81 2.94
C HIS A 112 6.84 -1.05 1.66
N MET A 113 7.47 0.10 1.40
CA MET A 113 7.18 0.91 0.23
C MET A 113 7.59 0.23 -1.09
N LEU A 114 8.69 -0.53 -1.11
CA LEU A 114 9.10 -1.34 -2.27
C LEU A 114 8.04 -2.39 -2.61
N CYS A 115 7.34 -2.93 -1.61
CA CYS A 115 6.23 -3.82 -1.82
C CYS A 115 4.93 -3.08 -2.19
N TYR A 116 4.66 -1.93 -1.57
CA TYR A 116 3.40 -1.18 -1.72
C TYR A 116 3.32 -0.36 -3.02
N MET A 117 4.41 0.25 -3.50
CA MET A 117 4.33 1.08 -4.71
C MET A 117 3.90 0.32 -5.99
N PRO A 118 4.30 -0.95 -6.21
CA PRO A 118 3.75 -1.76 -7.29
C PRO A 118 2.26 -2.08 -7.15
N THR A 119 1.72 -2.15 -5.93
CA THR A 119 0.32 -2.55 -5.72
C THR A 119 -0.68 -1.51 -6.21
N LEU A 120 -0.29 -0.23 -6.22
CA LEU A 120 -1.07 0.85 -6.84
C LEU A 120 -1.33 0.59 -8.33
N GLY A 121 -0.34 0.04 -9.04
CA GLY A 121 -0.49 -0.37 -10.45
C GLY A 121 -1.31 -1.65 -10.58
N LEU A 122 -0.99 -2.67 -9.77
CA LEU A 122 -1.67 -3.98 -9.82
C LEU A 122 -3.17 -3.87 -9.53
N THR A 123 -3.56 -3.10 -8.52
CA THR A 123 -4.98 -2.90 -8.16
C THR A 123 -5.76 -2.24 -9.29
N ASN A 124 -5.16 -1.28 -10.00
CA ASN A 124 -5.75 -0.69 -11.21
C ASN A 124 -5.88 -1.75 -12.32
N THR A 125 -4.82 -2.52 -12.60
CA THR A 125 -4.83 -3.59 -13.60
C THR A 125 -5.90 -4.65 -13.30
N ILE A 126 -6.01 -5.10 -12.04
CA ILE A 126 -7.02 -6.07 -11.60
C ILE A 126 -8.43 -5.49 -11.74
N ALA A 127 -8.64 -4.23 -11.39
CA ALA A 127 -9.94 -3.59 -11.54
C ALA A 127 -10.34 -3.48 -13.02
N PHE A 128 -9.41 -3.02 -13.87
CA PHE A 128 -9.66 -2.90 -15.30
C PHE A 128 -9.94 -4.26 -15.97
N SER A 129 -9.24 -5.33 -15.60
CA SER A 129 -9.46 -6.65 -16.21
C SER A 129 -10.83 -7.26 -15.89
N HIS A 130 -11.52 -6.80 -14.84
CA HIS A 130 -12.80 -7.34 -14.38
C HIS A 130 -14.01 -6.42 -14.61
N LEU A 131 -13.79 -5.12 -14.86
CA LEU A 131 -14.86 -4.15 -15.09
C LEU A 131 -15.24 -4.07 -16.58
N LYS A 132 -16.54 -4.18 -16.88
CA LYS A 132 -17.11 -3.78 -18.17
C LYS A 132 -17.26 -2.26 -18.19
N ASN A 133 -17.15 -1.60 -19.34
CA ASN A 133 -17.26 -0.13 -19.49
C ASN A 133 -16.39 0.61 -18.46
N GLN A 134 -15.08 0.36 -18.51
CA GLN A 134 -14.10 0.80 -17.51
C GLN A 134 -14.17 2.31 -17.19
N GLU A 135 -14.44 3.14 -18.20
CA GLU A 135 -14.55 4.61 -18.05
C GLU A 135 -15.64 5.05 -17.06
N VAL A 136 -16.71 4.28 -16.92
CA VAL A 136 -17.83 4.59 -16.02
C VAL A 136 -17.60 3.95 -14.65
N TRP A 137 -17.22 2.68 -14.62
CA TRP A 137 -17.22 1.90 -13.38
C TRP A 137 -15.93 2.03 -12.57
N PHE A 138 -14.79 2.23 -13.23
CA PHE A 138 -13.51 2.34 -12.52
C PHE A 138 -13.47 3.56 -11.58
N PRO A 139 -13.91 4.78 -11.99
CA PRO A 139 -13.97 5.91 -11.08
C PRO A 139 -14.81 5.63 -9.83
N LEU A 140 -15.96 4.96 -9.97
CA LEU A 140 -16.85 4.62 -8.85
C LEU A 140 -16.19 3.67 -7.86
N VAL A 141 -15.49 2.64 -8.35
CA VAL A 141 -14.72 1.71 -7.53
C VAL A 141 -13.54 2.44 -6.88
N ARG A 142 -12.86 3.32 -7.60
CA ARG A 142 -11.65 4.03 -7.15
C ARG A 142 -11.93 5.01 -6.00
N VAL A 143 -13.12 5.61 -5.94
CA VAL A 143 -13.56 6.51 -4.86
C VAL A 143 -13.48 5.83 -3.49
N PHE A 144 -13.69 4.52 -3.40
CA PHE A 144 -13.54 3.78 -2.14
C PHE A 144 -12.12 3.84 -1.58
N GLY A 145 -11.10 4.04 -2.43
CA GLY A 145 -9.74 4.31 -1.95
C GLY A 145 -9.63 5.63 -1.20
N THR A 146 -10.29 6.69 -1.67
CA THR A 146 -10.35 7.97 -0.95
C THR A 146 -11.03 7.79 0.41
N PHE A 147 -12.13 7.04 0.47
CA PHE A 147 -12.77 6.71 1.74
C PHE A 147 -11.85 5.91 2.67
N GLY A 148 -11.09 4.95 2.14
CA GLY A 148 -10.08 4.20 2.89
C GLY A 148 -9.05 5.11 3.53
N TRP A 149 -8.47 6.03 2.76
CA TRP A 149 -7.50 7.00 3.24
C TRP A 149 -8.06 7.88 4.37
N ILE A 150 -9.26 8.44 4.17
CA ILE A 150 -9.91 9.32 5.15
C ILE A 150 -10.21 8.54 6.43
N ALA A 151 -10.80 7.34 6.31
CA ALA A 151 -11.14 6.50 7.45
C ALA A 151 -9.90 6.16 8.29
N ALA A 152 -8.77 5.82 7.64
CA ALA A 152 -7.52 5.53 8.31
C ALA A 152 -6.98 6.76 9.08
N ASN A 153 -6.98 7.93 8.45
CA ASN A 153 -6.51 9.15 9.10
C ASN A 153 -7.37 9.54 10.30
N ILE A 154 -8.71 9.42 10.22
CA ILE A 154 -9.60 9.69 11.34
C ILE A 154 -9.36 8.70 12.50
N LEU A 155 -9.07 7.45 12.17
CA LEU A 155 -8.84 6.40 13.17
C LEU A 155 -7.52 6.60 13.92
N VAL A 156 -6.45 6.98 13.21
CA VAL A 156 -5.08 7.00 13.77
C VAL A 156 -4.62 8.39 14.21
N SER A 157 -5.17 9.49 13.68
CA SER A 157 -4.72 10.87 13.99
C SER A 157 -5.21 11.41 15.35
N LYS A 158 -5.32 10.55 16.38
CA LYS A 158 -5.67 10.95 17.74
C LYS A 158 -4.45 11.00 18.66
#